data_AF-A0A2R4C965-F1
#
_entry.id   AF-A0A2R4C965-F1
#
_cell.length_a   1.000
_cell.length_b   1.000
_cell.length_c   1.000
_cell.angle_alpha   90.00
_cell.angle_beta   90.00
_cell.angle_gamma   90.00
#
_symmetry.space_group_name_H-M   'P 1'
#
loop_
_entity.id
_entity.type
_entity.pdbx_description
1 polymer ?
#
loop_
_entity_poly.entity_id
_entity_poly.type
_entity_poly.pdbx_seq_one_letter_code
_entity_poly.pdbx_strand_id
1 'polypeptide(L)'
;MTRVKAGPVEAEFAQQVDELRKEVEAVTPERQMARPVSDEEARLLELARVSPRSAILEAWRGVEIAATKAVDSHSRQAVSDASTGYRTRTSPVALGRELGLLGIFNGKQMSVFHELRALRNQAAHVEDFEIEFESVNSYIQLTRSLVADLKAAVPSA
;
A
#
# COMPACT_ATOMS: atom_id res chain seq x y z
N MET A 1 31.13 -7.57 -9.83
CA MET A 1 29.98 -6.72 -9.48
C MET A 1 29.88 -6.73 -7.97
N THR A 2 30.21 -5.62 -7.34
CA THR A 2 30.43 -5.52 -5.90
C THR A 2 29.07 -5.50 -5.20
N ARG A 3 28.87 -6.41 -4.24
CA ARG A 3 27.72 -6.43 -3.33
C ARG A 3 27.72 -5.10 -2.59
N VAL A 4 26.76 -4.22 -2.88
CA VAL A 4 26.58 -3.02 -2.06
C VAL A 4 26.18 -3.49 -0.66
N LYS A 5 26.91 -3.05 0.35
CA LYS A 5 26.49 -3.26 1.74
C LYS A 5 25.24 -2.40 1.95
N ALA A 6 24.09 -3.05 2.12
CA ALA A 6 22.90 -2.37 2.63
C ALA A 6 23.27 -1.63 3.92
N GLY A 7 22.92 -0.36 4.01
CA GLY A 7 23.02 0.38 5.26
C GLY A 7 22.02 -0.15 6.29
N PRO A 8 22.09 0.34 7.54
CA PRO A 8 21.20 -0.11 8.62
C PRO A 8 19.72 0.05 8.28
N VAL A 9 19.37 1.12 7.55
CA VAL A 9 17.97 1.46 7.25
C VAL A 9 17.42 0.61 6.10
N GLU A 10 18.24 0.28 5.11
CA GLU A 10 17.87 -0.61 4.00
C GLU A 10 17.67 -2.04 4.50
N ALA A 11 18.54 -2.51 5.41
CA ALA A 11 18.41 -3.80 6.05
C ALA A 11 17.12 -3.88 6.90
N GLU A 12 16.83 -2.82 7.67
CA GLU A 12 15.58 -2.73 8.44
C GLU A 12 14.34 -2.75 7.55
N PHE A 13 14.34 -1.98 6.45
CA PHE A 13 13.23 -1.98 5.49
C PHE A 13 13.02 -3.39 4.91
N ALA A 14 14.09 -4.04 4.46
CA ALA A 14 14.02 -5.36 3.87
C ALA A 14 13.45 -6.40 4.86
N GLN A 15 13.88 -6.33 6.12
CA GLN A 15 13.38 -7.19 7.19
C GLN A 15 11.88 -6.93 7.44
N GLN A 16 11.48 -5.67 7.63
CA GLN A 16 10.09 -5.31 7.92
C GLN A 16 9.13 -5.71 6.79
N VAL A 17 9.55 -5.56 5.53
CA VAL A 17 8.75 -6.01 4.38
C VAL A 17 8.60 -7.53 4.36
N ASP A 18 9.68 -8.27 4.63
CA ASP A 18 9.65 -9.73 4.66
C ASP A 18 8.78 -10.27 5.81
N GLU A 19 8.87 -9.65 6.99
CA GLU A 19 8.01 -9.96 8.14
C GLU A 19 6.52 -9.72 7.81
N LEU A 20 6.19 -8.53 7.32
CA LEU A 20 4.81 -8.19 6.93
C LEU A 20 4.28 -9.12 5.83
N ARG A 21 5.12 -9.48 4.85
CA ARG A 21 4.77 -10.44 3.81
C ARG A 21 4.38 -11.79 4.41
N LYS A 22 5.21 -12.33 5.31
CA LYS A 22 4.96 -13.62 5.98
C LYS A 22 3.68 -13.58 6.82
N GLU A 23 3.42 -12.48 7.52
CA GLU A 23 2.18 -12.30 8.29
C GLU A 23 0.93 -12.33 7.39
N VAL A 24 0.97 -11.64 6.26
CA VAL A 24 -0.15 -11.63 5.30
C VAL A 24 -0.34 -13.01 4.65
N GLU A 25 0.75 -13.69 4.26
CA GLU A 25 0.72 -15.03 3.67
C GLU A 25 0.14 -16.08 4.63
N ALA A 26 0.52 -16.03 5.91
CA ALA A 26 0.05 -16.97 6.92
C ALA A 26 -1.47 -16.88 7.15
N VAL A 27 -2.08 -15.73 6.87
CA VAL A 27 -3.51 -15.48 7.10
C VAL A 27 -4.33 -15.63 5.82
N THR A 28 -3.74 -15.35 4.65
CA THR A 28 -4.47 -15.36 3.38
C THR A 28 -3.65 -16.02 2.25
N PRO A 29 -3.35 -17.32 2.36
CA PRO A 29 -2.47 -18.02 1.41
C PRO A 29 -2.99 -18.00 -0.03
N GLU A 30 -4.32 -17.94 -0.22
CA GLU A 30 -4.95 -18.02 -1.55
C GLU A 30 -4.84 -16.74 -2.39
N ARG A 31 -4.51 -15.58 -1.78
CA ARG A 31 -4.60 -14.27 -2.46
C ARG A 31 -3.40 -13.97 -3.38
N GLN A 32 -2.28 -14.68 -3.19
CA GLN A 32 -1.01 -14.36 -3.88
C GLN A 32 -0.69 -15.29 -5.08
N MET A 33 -1.33 -16.45 -5.22
CA MET A 33 -0.76 -17.52 -6.05
C MET A 33 -1.16 -17.55 -7.54
N ALA A 34 -2.10 -16.72 -8.02
CA ALA A 34 -2.58 -16.89 -9.41
C ALA A 34 -3.23 -15.65 -10.06
N ARG A 35 -2.79 -14.43 -9.76
CA ARG A 35 -3.28 -13.25 -10.50
C ARG A 35 -2.29 -12.85 -11.59
N PRO A 36 -2.73 -12.68 -12.85
CA PRO A 36 -1.85 -12.20 -13.90
C PRO A 36 -1.29 -10.83 -13.52
N VAL A 37 0.00 -10.62 -13.80
CA VAL A 37 0.67 -9.32 -13.65
C VAL A 37 -0.11 -8.31 -14.48
N SER A 38 -0.68 -7.30 -13.82
CA SER A 38 -1.39 -6.23 -14.54
C SER A 38 -0.38 -5.26 -15.17
N ASP A 39 -0.76 -4.51 -16.19
CA ASP A 39 0.09 -3.46 -16.78
C ASP A 39 0.67 -2.49 -15.75
N GLU A 40 -0.12 -2.13 -14.73
CA GLU A 40 0.34 -1.27 -13.64
C GLU A 40 1.44 -1.91 -12.78
N GLU A 41 1.38 -3.23 -12.60
CA GLU A 41 2.40 -3.98 -11.86
C GLU A 41 3.70 -4.00 -12.65
N ALA A 42 3.62 -4.31 -13.94
CA ALA A 42 4.77 -4.32 -14.83
C ALA A 42 5.48 -2.96 -14.81
N ARG A 43 4.73 -1.86 -14.89
CA ARG A 43 5.27 -0.49 -14.80
C ARG A 43 5.96 -0.20 -13.47
N LEU A 44 5.36 -0.63 -12.34
CA LEU A 44 5.98 -0.46 -11.02
C LEU A 44 7.27 -1.28 -10.89
N LEU A 45 7.31 -2.49 -11.46
CA LEU A 45 8.51 -3.33 -11.47
C LEU A 45 9.61 -2.74 -12.36
N GLU A 46 9.27 -2.17 -13.53
CA GLU A 46 10.23 -1.42 -14.35
C GLU A 46 10.76 -0.20 -13.60
N LEU A 47 9.88 0.55 -12.94
CA LEU A 47 10.26 1.70 -12.12
C LEU A 47 11.16 1.27 -10.95
N ALA A 48 10.92 0.13 -10.33
CA ALA A 48 11.74 -0.39 -9.23
C ALA A 48 13.18 -0.69 -9.65
N ARG A 49 13.41 -1.04 -10.92
CA ARG A 49 14.76 -1.26 -11.47
C ARG A 49 15.55 0.04 -11.65
N VAL A 50 14.85 1.15 -11.88
CA VAL A 50 15.47 2.47 -12.13
C VAL A 50 15.53 3.31 -10.85
N SER A 51 14.47 3.26 -10.05
CA SER A 51 14.32 4.03 -8.82
C SER A 51 13.44 3.28 -7.81
N PRO A 52 14.04 2.45 -6.92
CA PRO A 52 13.35 1.77 -5.82
C PRO A 52 12.42 2.70 -5.03
N ARG A 53 12.92 3.89 -4.68
CA ARG A 53 12.18 4.91 -3.94
C ARG A 53 10.91 5.33 -4.68
N SER A 54 11.03 5.65 -5.97
CA SER A 54 9.88 6.10 -6.76
C SER A 54 8.82 5.01 -6.89
N ALA A 55 9.24 3.75 -7.05
CA ALA A 55 8.33 2.62 -7.11
C ALA A 55 7.53 2.42 -5.82
N ILE A 56 8.17 2.54 -4.65
CA ILE A 56 7.50 2.48 -3.34
C ILE A 56 6.49 3.61 -3.18
N LEU A 57 6.87 4.84 -3.54
CA LEU A 57 5.99 6.01 -3.45
C LEU A 57 4.77 5.87 -4.37
N GLU A 58 4.97 5.43 -5.62
CA GLU A 58 3.87 5.27 -6.58
C GLU A 58 2.97 4.08 -6.22
N ALA A 59 3.53 2.98 -5.72
CA ALA A 59 2.75 1.85 -5.21
C ALA A 59 1.87 2.27 -4.02
N TRP A 60 2.41 3.04 -3.07
CA TRP A 60 1.63 3.62 -1.97
C TRP A 60 0.54 4.57 -2.45
N ARG A 61 0.83 5.40 -3.44
CA ARG A 61 -0.16 6.31 -4.05
C ARG A 61 -1.37 5.54 -4.58
N GLY A 62 -1.17 4.35 -5.14
CA GLY A 62 -2.24 3.43 -5.53
C GLY A 62 -3.17 3.07 -4.36
N VAL A 63 -2.61 2.81 -3.18
CA VAL A 63 -3.37 2.56 -1.93
C VAL A 63 -4.17 3.80 -1.54
N GLU A 64 -3.55 4.98 -1.54
CA GLU A 64 -4.22 6.24 -1.17
C GLU A 64 -5.43 6.54 -2.07
N ILE A 65 -5.26 6.35 -3.38
CA ILE A 65 -6.34 6.55 -4.37
C ILE A 65 -7.48 5.55 -4.11
N ALA A 66 -7.16 4.27 -3.91
CA ALA A 66 -8.16 3.24 -3.67
C ALA A 66 -8.92 3.46 -2.34
N ALA A 67 -8.20 3.84 -1.29
CA ALA A 67 -8.75 4.14 0.02
C ALA A 67 -9.67 5.36 -0.01
N THR A 68 -9.24 6.45 -0.67
CA THR A 68 -10.08 7.65 -0.86
C THR A 68 -11.38 7.29 -1.56
N LYS A 69 -11.30 6.49 -2.64
CA LYS A 69 -12.49 6.03 -3.37
C LYS A 69 -13.42 5.17 -2.50
N ALA A 70 -12.87 4.25 -1.71
CA ALA A 70 -13.66 3.40 -0.81
C ALA A 70 -14.41 4.23 0.23
N VAL A 71 -13.71 5.16 0.88
CA VAL A 71 -14.31 6.08 1.86
C VAL A 71 -15.39 6.95 1.23
N ASP A 72 -15.14 7.51 0.04
CA ASP A 72 -16.10 8.35 -0.67
C ASP A 72 -17.36 7.58 -1.07
N SER A 73 -17.20 6.36 -1.59
CA SER A 73 -18.34 5.52 -1.96
C SER A 73 -19.22 5.16 -0.77
N HIS A 74 -18.62 4.72 0.36
CA HIS A 74 -19.35 4.41 1.59
C HIS A 74 -20.07 5.64 2.16
N SER A 75 -19.41 6.79 2.09
CA SER A 75 -19.99 8.03 2.59
C SER A 75 -21.16 8.53 1.75
N ARG A 76 -21.10 8.38 0.42
CA ARG A 76 -22.22 8.73 -0.48
C ARG A 76 -23.42 7.82 -0.27
N GLN A 77 -23.22 6.56 0.11
CA GLN A 77 -24.32 5.68 0.47
C GLN A 77 -24.95 6.05 1.82
N ALA A 78 -24.16 6.55 2.77
CA ALA A 78 -24.66 7.01 4.07
C ALA A 78 -25.45 8.34 3.97
N VAL A 79 -25.28 9.09 2.89
CA VAL A 79 -25.86 10.42 2.69
C VAL A 79 -26.71 10.42 1.41
N SER A 80 -28.00 10.06 1.52
CA SER A 80 -28.97 10.32 0.45
C SER A 80 -29.43 11.78 0.39
N ASP A 81 -28.93 12.65 1.27
CA ASP A 81 -29.38 14.04 1.37
C ASP A 81 -28.20 15.03 1.35
N ALA A 82 -28.20 15.83 0.29
CA ALA A 82 -27.66 17.18 0.18
C ALA A 82 -26.33 17.53 0.87
N SER A 83 -25.41 18.01 0.02
CA SER A 83 -24.24 18.83 0.36
C SER A 83 -23.07 18.09 1.02
N THR A 84 -22.04 17.79 0.23
CA THR A 84 -20.67 17.83 0.73
C THR A 84 -19.75 18.08 -0.46
N GLY A 85 -19.58 19.36 -0.76
CA GLY A 85 -18.51 19.83 -1.62
C GLY A 85 -17.16 19.52 -0.98
N TYR A 86 -16.19 19.16 -1.83
CA TYR A 86 -14.76 19.18 -1.53
C TYR A 86 -14.34 18.58 -0.18
N ARG A 87 -14.22 17.25 -0.11
CA ARG A 87 -13.34 16.66 0.89
C ARG A 87 -11.91 17.07 0.57
N THR A 88 -11.37 17.92 1.43
CA THR A 88 -9.97 18.35 1.42
C THR A 88 -9.06 17.13 1.43
N ARG A 89 -7.89 17.22 0.78
CA ARG A 89 -6.85 16.17 0.77
C ARG A 89 -6.67 15.57 2.17
N THR A 90 -7.24 14.39 2.40
CA THR A 90 -7.14 13.67 3.67
C THR A 90 -5.70 13.18 3.83
N SER A 91 -5.06 13.47 4.96
CA SER A 91 -3.72 12.93 5.23
C SER A 91 -3.78 11.40 5.33
N PRO A 92 -2.69 10.67 5.06
CA PRO A 92 -2.69 9.21 5.16
C PRO A 92 -3.14 8.68 6.53
N VAL A 93 -2.86 9.44 7.59
CA VAL A 93 -3.30 9.14 8.96
C VAL A 93 -4.81 9.30 9.11
N ALA A 94 -5.37 10.42 8.62
CA ALA A 94 -6.81 10.65 8.65
C ALA A 94 -7.56 9.62 7.79
N LEU A 95 -6.97 9.21 6.66
CA LEU A 95 -7.54 8.19 5.78
C LEU A 95 -7.63 6.82 6.48
N GLY A 96 -6.57 6.41 7.18
CA GLY A 96 -6.60 5.19 8.00
C GLY A 96 -7.68 5.22 9.08
N ARG A 97 -7.84 6.36 9.76
CA ARG A 97 -8.91 6.55 10.75
C ARG A 97 -10.30 6.40 10.14
N GLU A 98 -10.54 7.02 8.99
CA GLU A 98 -11.83 6.95 8.29
C GLU A 98 -12.16 5.53 7.82
N LEU A 99 -11.18 4.81 7.27
CA LEU A 99 -11.33 3.40 6.88
C LEU A 99 -11.75 2.51 8.06
N GLY A 100 -11.18 2.76 9.25
CA GLY A 100 -11.54 2.05 10.47
C GLY A 100 -12.93 2.40 10.98
N LEU A 101 -13.28 3.70 11.00
CA LEU A 101 -14.60 4.17 11.44
C LEU A 101 -15.74 3.64 10.56
N LEU A 102 -15.51 3.52 9.25
CA LEU A 102 -16.47 2.97 8.30
C LEU A 102 -16.48 1.44 8.27
N GLY A 103 -15.62 0.77 9.05
CA GLY A 103 -15.53 -0.70 9.07
C GLY A 103 -15.05 -1.31 7.75
N ILE A 104 -14.45 -0.51 6.86
CA ILE A 104 -13.93 -0.96 5.56
C ILE A 104 -12.75 -1.89 5.76
N PHE A 105 -11.91 -1.60 6.76
CA PHE A 105 -10.82 -2.45 7.19
C PHE A 105 -11.15 -3.15 8.50
N ASN A 106 -10.87 -4.45 8.55
CA ASN A 106 -10.73 -5.16 9.82
C ASN A 106 -9.38 -4.82 10.48
N GLY A 107 -9.20 -5.25 11.74
CA GLY A 107 -7.98 -4.94 12.51
C GLY A 107 -6.67 -5.37 11.83
N LYS A 108 -6.68 -6.49 11.07
CA LYS A 108 -5.49 -6.96 10.35
C LYS A 108 -5.17 -6.07 9.16
N GLN A 109 -6.17 -5.74 8.33
CA GLN A 109 -6.00 -4.83 7.20
C GLN A 109 -5.54 -3.45 7.66
N MET A 110 -6.01 -3.01 8.83
CA MET A 110 -5.55 -1.76 9.45
C MET A 110 -4.07 -1.82 9.85
N SER A 111 -3.61 -2.93 10.43
CA SER A 111 -2.18 -3.13 10.76
C SER A 111 -1.32 -3.03 9.49
N VAL A 112 -1.67 -3.81 8.47
CA VAL A 112 -0.97 -3.82 7.18
C VAL A 112 -0.91 -2.43 6.55
N PHE A 113 -2.02 -1.67 6.58
CA PHE A 113 -2.04 -0.29 6.09
C PHE A 113 -1.07 0.62 6.85
N HIS A 114 -1.03 0.51 8.18
CA HIS A 114 -0.14 1.34 9.01
C HIS A 114 1.34 1.00 8.81
N GLU A 115 1.66 -0.28 8.67
CA GLU A 115 3.03 -0.76 8.44
C GLU A 115 3.54 -0.36 7.05
N LEU A 116 2.73 -0.55 5.99
CA LEU A 116 3.07 -0.06 4.65
C LEU A 116 3.27 1.45 4.61
N ARG A 117 2.47 2.21 5.35
CA ARG A 117 2.65 3.67 5.49
C ARG A 117 3.98 4.01 6.16
N ALA A 118 4.37 3.27 7.20
CA ALA A 118 5.63 3.47 7.91
C ALA A 118 6.83 3.18 6.98
N LEU A 119 6.80 2.05 6.27
CA LEU A 119 7.78 1.67 5.26
C LEU A 119 7.91 2.71 4.13
N ARG A 120 6.78 3.24 3.63
CA ARG A 120 6.78 4.34 2.66
C ARG A 120 7.50 5.58 3.20
N ASN A 121 7.24 5.93 4.45
CA ASN A 121 7.87 7.11 5.07
C ASN A 121 9.38 6.90 5.22
N GLN A 122 9.81 5.70 5.65
CA GLN A 122 11.22 5.33 5.70
C GLN A 122 11.88 5.49 4.33
N ALA A 123 11.26 4.97 3.27
CA ALA A 123 11.77 5.11 1.90
C ALA A 123 11.86 6.58 1.43
N ALA A 124 10.93 7.43 1.86
CA ALA A 124 10.89 8.84 1.48
C ALA A 124 11.98 9.69 2.15
N HIS A 125 12.47 9.28 3.33
CA HIS A 125 13.35 10.10 4.18
C HIS A 125 14.83 9.69 4.17
N VAL A 126 15.17 8.52 3.62
CA VAL A 126 16.57 8.06 3.52
C VAL A 126 17.25 8.68 2.31
N GLU A 127 18.36 9.41 2.55
CA GLU A 127 19.30 9.84 1.52
C GLU A 127 20.05 8.62 0.98
N ASP A 128 20.29 8.54 -0.34
CA ASP A 128 20.93 7.38 -1.01
C ASP A 128 20.26 6.00 -0.74
N PHE A 129 18.95 5.94 -1.00
CA PHE A 129 18.12 4.74 -0.82
C PHE A 129 18.41 3.64 -1.86
N GLU A 130 19.34 2.73 -1.53
CA GLU A 130 19.69 1.56 -2.34
C GLU A 130 19.11 0.26 -1.76
N ILE A 131 17.83 0.01 -2.04
CA ILE A 131 17.13 -1.22 -1.64
C ILE A 131 17.14 -2.25 -2.75
N GLU A 132 17.31 -3.53 -2.36
CA GLU A 132 17.23 -4.65 -3.28
C GLU A 132 15.86 -4.75 -3.95
N PHE A 133 15.88 -5.06 -5.24
CA PHE A 133 14.67 -5.17 -6.06
C PHE A 133 13.60 -6.10 -5.44
N GLU A 134 14.01 -7.20 -4.81
CA GLU A 134 13.07 -8.15 -4.20
C GLU A 134 12.28 -7.58 -3.03
N SER A 135 12.89 -6.72 -2.21
CA SER A 135 12.19 -6.02 -1.12
C SER A 135 11.20 -5.01 -1.69
N VAL A 136 11.56 -4.30 -2.76
CA VAL A 136 10.64 -3.37 -3.46
C VAL A 136 9.48 -4.13 -4.10
N ASN A 137 9.76 -5.26 -4.76
CA ASN A 137 8.75 -6.12 -5.36
C ASN A 137 7.76 -6.63 -4.30
N SER A 138 8.26 -7.13 -3.17
CA SER A 138 7.43 -7.59 -2.05
C SER A 138 6.53 -6.47 -1.51
N TYR A 139 7.06 -5.25 -1.37
CA TYR A 139 6.27 -4.07 -1.01
C TYR A 139 5.17 -3.78 -2.06
N ILE A 140 5.50 -3.82 -3.36
CA ILE A 140 4.53 -3.65 -4.45
C ILE A 140 3.41 -4.70 -4.34
N GLN A 141 3.73 -5.98 -4.11
CA GLN A 141 2.72 -7.03 -3.96
C GLN A 141 1.78 -6.78 -2.78
N LEU A 142 2.34 -6.38 -1.63
CA LEU A 142 1.55 -6.06 -0.44
C LEU A 142 0.59 -4.89 -0.66
N THR A 143 1.07 -3.78 -1.25
CA THR A 143 0.20 -2.64 -1.59
C THR A 143 -0.90 -3.02 -2.58
N ARG A 144 -0.60 -3.85 -3.59
CA ARG A 144 -1.59 -4.34 -4.56
C ARG A 144 -2.65 -5.22 -3.94
N SER A 145 -2.26 -6.11 -3.02
CA SER A 145 -3.18 -6.89 -2.22
C SER A 145 -4.15 -5.95 -1.46
N LEU A 146 -3.61 -4.95 -0.77
CA LEU A 146 -4.43 -3.97 -0.04
C LEU A 146 -5.35 -3.13 -0.94
N VAL A 147 -4.88 -2.74 -2.14
CA VAL A 147 -5.71 -2.08 -3.15
C VAL A 147 -6.85 -2.97 -3.62
N ALA A 148 -6.60 -4.27 -3.80
CA ALA A 148 -7.65 -5.22 -4.17
C ALA A 148 -8.71 -5.34 -3.07
N ASP A 149 -8.31 -5.36 -1.80
CA ASP A 149 -9.20 -5.36 -0.65
C ASP A 149 -10.10 -4.13 -0.62
N LEU A 150 -9.49 -2.94 -0.79
CA LEU A 150 -10.20 -1.66 -0.84
C LEU A 150 -11.21 -1.60 -1.99
N LYS A 151 -10.83 -2.11 -3.17
CA LYS A 151 -11.73 -2.16 -4.33
C LYS A 151 -12.88 -3.14 -4.11
N ALA A 152 -12.62 -4.30 -3.49
CA ALA A 152 -13.65 -5.28 -3.18
C ALA A 152 -14.64 -4.78 -2.10
N ALA A 153 -14.19 -3.89 -1.22
CA ALA A 153 -15.02 -3.25 -0.21
C ALA A 153 -15.87 -2.08 -0.75
N VAL A 154 -15.64 -1.64 -2.00
CA VAL A 154 -16.49 -0.63 -2.64
C VAL A 154 -17.77 -1.31 -3.13
N PRO A 155 -18.95 -0.95 -2.60
CA PRO A 155 -20.21 -1.54 -3.04
C PRO A 155 -20.51 -1.17 -4.51
N SER A 156 -20.95 -2.16 -5.30
CA SER A 156 -21.45 -1.92 -6.66
C SER A 156 -22.67 -1.00 -6.57
N ALA A 157 -22.65 0.08 -7.36
CA ALA A 157 -23.76 1.01 -7.50
C ALA A 157 -24.98 0.34 -8.17
#